data_AF-D9UUP9-F1
#
_entry.id   AF-D9UUP9-F1
#
_cell.length_a   1.000
_cell.length_b   1.000
_cell.length_c   1.000
_cell.angle_alpha   90.00
_cell.angle_beta   90.00
_cell.angle_gamma   90.00
#
_symmetry.space_group_name_H-M   'P 1'
#
loop_
_entity.id
_entity.type
_entity.pdbx_description
1 polymer ?
#
loop_
_entity_poly.entity_id
_entity_poly.type
_entity_poly.pdbx_seq_one_letter_code
_entity_poly.pdbx_strand_id
1 'polypeptide(L)'
;MGGGVRGQAEGMGERREGDGTAGPSCVTYTSFGVPGIDPLLGDHRLLRSLLGAWALAACSPKEALAVETHLGVCGACADEALRLRDAVGLLHPQEPLDLDPSLRARVLARCLERRPPRVPVPAWAEPYDTETARLDALLQSLADADWHAPVRLRWWTPEGPTGRRTTVAGVIAHLLAVDGLVAAATGLPDPLGADAPGMPVPPEERTERYLAALGAPPTRAEHAPWREQTHALVRTAGLPDGEDGGSGGTPVPYGGFSLPLRDALLERAFETWIHAWDIATAVSYPYAAPAGPHLRLLIDLATRLVPQTLAAFPPPDAETPLRRARDAPPGDREARRRGLADRRRPEGRERGGPVRGRRRSPPRRRRVLRAGRRTSGPGGGRARPGRGPGDDPARPAGDGGAEQGV
;
A
#
# COMPACT_ATOMS: atom_id res chain seq x y z
N MET A 1 0.14 -79.02 0.32
CA MET A 1 0.27 -78.08 1.45
C MET A 1 -0.49 -76.83 1.06
N GLY A 2 -1.54 -76.33 1.70
CA GLY A 2 -2.28 -76.65 2.92
C GLY A 2 -3.17 -75.43 3.20
N GLY A 3 -4.43 -75.66 3.57
CA GLY A 3 -5.37 -74.66 4.13
C GLY A 3 -6.31 -74.01 3.10
N GLY A 4 -7.65 -74.08 3.18
CA GLY A 4 -8.56 -74.62 4.19
C GLY A 4 -9.72 -73.64 4.47
N VAL A 5 -10.94 -73.94 3.98
CA VAL A 5 -12.19 -74.26 4.74
C VAL A 5 -12.91 -73.01 5.30
N ARG A 6 -14.04 -72.57 4.69
CA ARG A 6 -15.47 -72.87 5.01
C ARG A 6 -15.93 -72.58 6.45
N GLY A 7 -17.07 -71.90 6.57
CA GLY A 7 -17.92 -71.86 7.77
C GLY A 7 -19.36 -71.54 7.41
N GLN A 8 -20.27 -72.47 7.73
CA GLN A 8 -21.73 -72.37 7.68
C GLN A 8 -22.28 -71.90 9.04
N ALA A 9 -23.50 -71.38 9.09
CA ALA A 9 -24.50 -71.70 10.12
C ALA A 9 -25.89 -71.14 9.76
N GLU A 10 -26.89 -72.03 9.69
CA GLU A 10 -28.32 -71.75 9.82
C GLU A 10 -28.76 -72.04 11.28
N GLY A 11 -29.86 -71.43 11.74
CA GLY A 11 -30.51 -71.81 13.00
C GLY A 11 -31.65 -70.88 13.43
N MET A 12 -32.88 -71.36 13.25
CA MET A 12 -34.20 -70.76 13.47
C MET A 12 -34.61 -70.65 14.96
N GLY A 13 -35.47 -69.68 15.32
CA GLY A 13 -36.20 -69.67 16.61
C GLY A 13 -37.17 -68.49 16.78
N GLU A 14 -38.46 -68.71 16.48
CA GLU A 14 -39.58 -67.82 16.84
C GLU A 14 -40.05 -68.01 18.30
N ARG A 15 -40.36 -66.90 19.00
CA ARG A 15 -41.66 -66.60 19.66
C ARG A 15 -41.52 -65.55 20.78
N ARG A 16 -42.29 -64.45 20.68
CA ARG A 16 -43.47 -64.07 21.51
C ARG A 16 -43.59 -62.56 21.73
N GLU A 17 -44.81 -62.06 21.53
CA GLU A 17 -45.31 -60.74 21.87
C GLU A 17 -45.08 -60.38 23.35
N GLY A 18 -44.79 -59.10 23.57
CA GLY A 18 -44.80 -58.44 24.87
C GLY A 18 -45.03 -56.95 24.65
N ASP A 19 -46.31 -56.57 24.65
CA ASP A 19 -46.78 -55.19 24.81
C ASP A 19 -46.18 -54.60 26.10
N GLY A 20 -45.65 -53.39 26.00
CA GLY A 20 -44.81 -52.77 27.02
C GLY A 20 -44.43 -51.35 26.64
N THR A 21 -45.43 -50.48 26.70
CA THR A 21 -45.33 -49.01 26.58
C THR A 21 -44.30 -48.43 27.57
N ALA A 22 -43.05 -48.28 27.14
CA ALA A 22 -42.06 -47.46 27.83
C ALA A 22 -41.83 -46.16 27.04
N GLY A 23 -42.64 -45.14 27.34
CA GLY A 23 -42.34 -43.78 26.90
C GLY A 23 -40.98 -43.33 27.50
N PRO A 24 -40.17 -42.53 26.78
CA PRO A 24 -38.90 -42.06 27.32
C PRO A 24 -39.14 -41.23 28.59
N SER A 25 -38.56 -41.73 29.68
CA SER A 25 -38.51 -41.15 31.02
C SER A 25 -38.30 -39.63 30.96
N CYS A 26 -39.33 -38.88 31.36
CA CYS A 26 -39.26 -37.46 31.57
C CYS A 26 -38.41 -37.17 32.81
N VAL A 27 -37.21 -36.63 32.61
CA VAL A 27 -36.46 -36.01 33.70
C VAL A 27 -37.23 -34.76 34.12
N THR A 28 -37.98 -34.83 35.22
CA THR A 28 -38.54 -33.65 35.89
C THR A 28 -37.38 -32.82 36.44
N TYR A 29 -37.07 -31.72 35.75
CA TYR A 29 -35.99 -30.82 36.07
C TYR A 29 -36.45 -29.81 37.13
N THR A 30 -36.49 -30.23 38.40
CA THR A 30 -36.60 -29.27 39.50
C THR A 30 -35.26 -28.58 39.70
N SER A 31 -35.25 -27.29 39.36
CA SER A 31 -34.36 -26.26 39.88
C SER A 31 -32.87 -26.37 39.54
N PHE A 32 -32.48 -25.76 38.42
CA PHE A 32 -31.15 -25.16 38.34
C PHE A 32 -31.31 -23.66 38.58
N GLY A 33 -31.00 -23.25 39.81
CA GLY A 33 -31.02 -21.86 40.27
C GLY A 33 -29.96 -21.01 39.57
N VAL A 34 -30.17 -20.73 38.29
CA VAL A 34 -29.51 -19.64 37.58
C VAL A 34 -30.39 -18.41 37.75
N PRO A 35 -29.95 -17.35 38.46
CA PRO A 35 -30.74 -16.14 38.62
C PRO A 35 -31.01 -15.51 37.25
N GLY A 36 -32.28 -15.41 36.85
CA GLY A 36 -32.71 -14.70 35.63
C GLY A 36 -33.39 -15.55 34.55
N ILE A 37 -33.43 -16.88 34.69
CA ILE A 37 -34.26 -17.71 33.80
C ILE A 37 -35.68 -17.76 34.37
N ASP A 38 -36.66 -17.43 33.52
CA ASP A 38 -38.08 -17.51 33.85
C ASP A 38 -38.42 -18.94 34.29
N PRO A 39 -39.13 -19.19 35.40
CA PRO A 39 -39.54 -20.54 35.78
C PRO A 39 -40.35 -21.28 34.68
N LEU A 40 -40.96 -20.54 33.74
CA LEU A 40 -41.60 -21.12 32.55
C LEU A 40 -40.62 -21.68 31.52
N LEU A 41 -39.38 -21.16 31.45
CA LEU A 41 -38.29 -21.65 30.59
C LEU A 41 -37.52 -22.84 31.21
N GLY A 42 -38.01 -23.40 32.32
CA GLY A 42 -37.53 -24.65 32.89
C GLY A 42 -38.28 -25.89 32.39
N ASP A 43 -39.40 -25.72 31.68
CA ASP A 43 -40.18 -26.84 31.13
C ASP A 43 -39.50 -27.39 29.87
N HIS A 44 -39.09 -28.65 29.94
CA HIS A 44 -38.51 -29.39 28.81
C HIS A 44 -39.40 -29.36 27.56
N ARG A 45 -40.73 -29.40 27.69
CA ARG A 45 -41.63 -29.35 26.52
C ARG A 45 -41.57 -28.01 25.80
N LEU A 46 -41.47 -26.91 26.55
CA LEU A 46 -41.32 -25.57 25.99
C LEU A 46 -39.96 -25.41 25.32
N LEU A 47 -38.88 -25.84 25.98
CA LEU A 47 -37.52 -25.75 25.40
C LEU A 47 -37.39 -26.60 24.12
N ARG A 48 -38.04 -27.77 24.10
CA ARG A 48 -38.11 -28.62 22.92
C ARG A 48 -38.90 -27.97 21.78
N SER A 49 -39.99 -27.24 22.05
CA SER A 49 -40.75 -26.55 21.00
C SER A 49 -39.99 -25.35 20.41
N LEU A 50 -39.09 -24.74 21.19
CA LEU A 50 -38.23 -23.63 20.74
C LEU A 50 -37.06 -24.08 19.84
N LEU A 51 -36.75 -25.37 19.73
CA LEU A 51 -35.58 -25.85 18.96
C LEU A 51 -35.63 -25.41 17.49
N GLY A 52 -36.80 -25.39 16.87
CA GLY A 52 -36.97 -24.93 15.48
C GLY A 52 -36.70 -23.43 15.33
N ALA A 53 -37.23 -22.61 16.24
CA ALA A 53 -36.99 -21.16 16.25
C ALA A 53 -35.53 -20.84 16.57
N TRP A 54 -34.92 -21.59 17.49
CA TRP A 54 -33.50 -21.47 17.82
C TRP A 54 -32.61 -21.87 16.65
N ALA A 55 -32.93 -22.95 15.93
CA ALA A 55 -32.20 -23.38 14.74
C ALA A 55 -32.23 -22.33 13.62
N LEU A 56 -33.31 -21.54 13.54
CA LEU A 56 -33.47 -20.41 12.61
C LEU A 56 -32.93 -19.07 13.15
N ALA A 57 -32.29 -19.04 14.32
CA ALA A 57 -31.86 -17.82 15.01
C ALA A 57 -33.00 -16.79 15.23
N ALA A 58 -34.24 -17.26 15.40
CA ALA A 58 -35.44 -16.44 15.59
C ALA A 58 -35.86 -16.28 17.06
N CYS A 59 -35.13 -16.89 18.00
CA CYS A 59 -35.37 -16.73 19.44
C CYS A 59 -34.89 -15.36 19.94
N SER A 60 -35.57 -14.83 20.97
CA SER A 60 -35.02 -13.72 21.76
C SER A 60 -33.73 -14.16 22.49
N PRO A 61 -32.86 -13.22 22.93
CA PRO A 61 -31.64 -13.56 23.66
C PRO A 61 -31.88 -14.41 24.92
N LYS A 62 -33.00 -14.17 25.63
CA LYS A 62 -33.36 -14.92 26.85
C LYS A 62 -33.75 -16.37 26.52
N GLU A 63 -34.52 -16.58 25.46
CA GLU A 63 -34.93 -17.91 24.99
C GLU A 63 -33.75 -18.69 24.43
N ALA A 64 -32.88 -18.03 23.65
CA ALA A 64 -31.69 -18.66 23.10
C ALA A 64 -30.76 -19.18 24.19
N LEU A 65 -30.49 -18.37 25.22
CA LEU A 65 -29.69 -18.78 26.37
C LEU A 65 -30.32 -19.96 27.14
N ALA A 66 -31.64 -19.96 27.30
CA ALA A 66 -32.37 -21.04 27.97
C ALA A 66 -32.29 -22.35 27.18
N VAL A 67 -32.47 -22.30 25.86
CA VAL A 67 -32.30 -23.45 24.95
C VAL A 67 -30.86 -23.95 25.00
N GLU A 68 -29.85 -23.09 24.85
CA GLU A 68 -28.44 -23.49 24.89
C GLU A 68 -28.05 -24.17 26.20
N THR A 69 -28.52 -23.64 27.33
CA THR A 69 -28.33 -24.26 28.65
C THR A 69 -28.97 -25.64 28.69
N HIS A 70 -30.17 -25.80 28.12
CA HIS A 70 -30.86 -27.09 28.03
C HIS A 70 -30.15 -28.11 27.14
N LEU A 71 -29.61 -27.69 25.99
CA LEU A 71 -28.87 -28.55 25.07
C LEU A 71 -27.61 -29.14 25.74
N GLY A 72 -27.00 -28.40 26.67
CA GLY A 72 -25.86 -28.90 27.46
C GLY A 72 -26.20 -30.06 28.40
N VAL A 73 -27.48 -30.29 28.71
CA VAL A 73 -27.93 -31.29 29.70
C VAL A 73 -28.86 -32.36 29.12
N CYS A 74 -29.43 -32.14 27.92
CA CYS A 74 -30.34 -33.07 27.27
C CYS A 74 -29.82 -33.51 25.89
N GLY A 75 -29.18 -34.68 25.84
CA GLY A 75 -28.63 -35.24 24.59
C GLY A 75 -29.66 -35.41 23.47
N ALA A 76 -30.89 -35.81 23.79
CA ALA A 76 -31.95 -35.97 22.79
C ALA A 76 -32.33 -34.63 22.12
N CYS A 77 -32.36 -33.53 22.87
CA CYS A 77 -32.60 -32.20 22.31
C CYS A 77 -31.37 -31.66 21.57
N ALA A 78 -30.15 -31.99 22.02
CA ALA A 78 -28.92 -31.66 21.30
C ALA A 78 -28.87 -32.33 19.91
N ASP A 79 -29.18 -33.62 19.84
CA ASP A 79 -29.24 -34.36 18.58
C ASP A 79 -30.30 -33.80 17.63
N GLU A 80 -31.48 -33.45 18.16
CA GLU A 80 -32.54 -32.83 17.37
C GLU A 80 -32.15 -31.42 16.90
N ALA A 81 -31.53 -30.61 17.76
CA ALA A 81 -31.05 -29.28 17.41
C ALA A 81 -29.99 -29.31 16.30
N LEU A 82 -29.08 -30.31 16.31
CA LEU A 82 -28.13 -30.53 15.24
C LEU A 82 -28.83 -30.87 13.91
N ARG A 83 -29.78 -31.81 13.92
CA ARG A 83 -30.56 -32.16 12.72
C ARG A 83 -31.34 -30.96 12.16
N LEU A 84 -31.94 -30.17 13.04
CA LEU A 84 -32.66 -28.96 12.64
C LEU A 84 -31.72 -27.91 12.04
N ARG A 85 -30.52 -27.71 12.59
CA ARG A 85 -29.51 -26.82 11.99
C ARG A 85 -29.02 -27.31 10.63
N ASP A 86 -28.80 -28.61 10.48
CA ASP A 86 -28.45 -29.21 9.18
C ASP A 86 -29.57 -28.96 8.15
N ALA A 87 -30.83 -29.13 8.56
CA ALA A 87 -32.00 -28.87 7.71
C ALA A 87 -32.15 -27.38 7.36
N VAL A 88 -31.89 -26.47 8.30
CA VAL A 88 -31.90 -25.01 8.03
C VAL A 88 -30.83 -24.66 6.99
N GLY A 89 -29.67 -25.31 7.03
CA GLY A 89 -28.62 -25.14 6.01
C GLY A 89 -29.06 -25.52 4.58
N LEU A 90 -30.08 -26.37 4.44
CA LEU A 90 -30.68 -26.74 3.14
C LEU A 90 -31.77 -25.75 2.69
N LEU A 91 -32.40 -25.03 3.62
CA LEU A 91 -33.47 -24.06 3.36
C LEU A 91 -32.92 -22.66 3.06
N HIS A 92 -31.75 -22.33 3.57
CA HIS A 92 -31.13 -21.04 3.33
C HIS A 92 -30.35 -21.07 2.00
N PRO A 93 -30.64 -20.16 1.06
CA PRO A 93 -29.70 -19.88 -0.02
C PRO A 93 -28.34 -19.58 0.61
N GLN A 94 -27.25 -20.10 0.05
CA GLN A 94 -25.91 -19.72 0.50
C GLN A 94 -25.75 -18.22 0.28
N GLU A 95 -25.98 -17.41 1.31
CA GLU A 95 -25.73 -15.99 1.26
C GLU A 95 -24.23 -15.78 1.02
N PRO A 96 -23.84 -14.95 0.05
CA PRO A 96 -22.44 -14.62 -0.15
C PRO A 96 -21.87 -14.08 1.15
N LEU A 97 -20.79 -14.70 1.65
CA LEU A 97 -20.02 -14.20 2.80
C LEU A 97 -19.28 -12.89 2.47
N ASP A 98 -19.43 -12.38 1.25
CA ASP A 98 -18.83 -11.15 0.80
C ASP A 98 -19.48 -9.97 1.50
N LEU A 99 -18.72 -9.36 2.42
CA LEU A 99 -19.08 -8.09 3.01
C LEU A 99 -19.21 -7.03 1.92
N ASP A 100 -20.18 -6.13 2.07
CA ASP A 100 -20.28 -4.92 1.26
C ASP A 100 -18.89 -4.23 1.19
N PRO A 101 -18.31 -4.02 -0.01
CA PRO A 101 -16.98 -3.43 -0.15
C PRO A 101 -16.84 -2.06 0.53
N SER A 102 -17.95 -1.33 0.71
CA SER A 102 -18.00 -0.06 1.40
C SER A 102 -18.10 -0.17 2.93
N LEU A 103 -18.39 -1.36 3.48
CA LEU A 103 -18.50 -1.57 4.93
C LEU A 103 -17.24 -1.12 5.66
N ARG A 104 -16.06 -1.49 5.15
CA ARG A 104 -14.78 -1.06 5.74
C ARG A 104 -14.68 0.46 5.78
N ALA A 105 -15.00 1.13 4.68
CA ALA A 105 -14.95 2.59 4.60
C ALA A 105 -15.94 3.24 5.59
N ARG A 106 -17.18 2.74 5.67
CA ARG A 106 -18.20 3.24 6.63
C ARG A 106 -17.78 3.04 8.08
N VAL A 107 -17.22 1.88 8.42
CA VAL A 107 -16.73 1.58 9.78
C VAL A 107 -15.57 2.50 10.14
N LEU A 108 -14.59 2.67 9.24
CA LEU A 108 -13.45 3.57 9.48
C LEU A 108 -13.92 5.02 9.62
N ALA A 109 -14.82 5.51 8.76
CA ALA A 109 -15.41 6.83 8.88
C ALA A 109 -16.08 7.02 10.25
N ARG A 110 -16.90 6.06 10.68
CA ARG A 110 -17.56 6.11 11.99
C ARG A 110 -16.58 6.09 13.16
N CYS A 111 -15.48 5.36 13.05
CA CYS A 111 -14.41 5.34 14.06
C CYS A 111 -13.70 6.69 14.13
N LEU A 112 -13.40 7.32 12.99
CA LEU A 112 -12.75 8.64 12.92
C LEU A 112 -13.67 9.76 13.41
N GLU A 113 -14.98 9.69 13.15
CA GLU A 113 -15.98 10.60 13.73
C GLU A 113 -16.00 10.54 15.26
N ARG A 114 -15.89 9.33 15.83
CA ARG A 114 -15.88 9.11 17.28
C ARG A 114 -14.56 9.52 17.93
N ARG A 115 -13.45 9.44 17.19
CA ARG A 115 -12.11 9.81 17.64
C ARG A 115 -11.46 10.71 16.59
N PRO A 116 -11.84 12.01 16.56
CA PRO A 116 -11.26 12.93 15.60
C PRO A 116 -9.75 13.08 15.83
N PRO A 117 -8.97 13.37 14.77
CA PRO A 117 -7.55 13.65 14.90
C PRO A 117 -7.33 14.89 15.76
N ARG A 118 -6.32 14.85 16.64
CA ARG A 118 -5.94 16.02 17.46
C ARG A 118 -5.45 17.19 16.62
N VAL A 119 -4.80 16.88 15.49
CA VAL A 119 -4.29 17.85 14.52
C VAL A 119 -4.88 17.43 13.17
N PRO A 120 -5.95 18.10 12.69
CA PRO A 120 -6.54 17.78 11.40
C PRO A 120 -5.62 18.22 10.26
N VAL A 121 -5.58 17.42 9.19
CA VAL A 121 -4.86 17.81 7.96
C VAL A 121 -5.72 18.83 7.21
N PRO A 122 -5.17 20.00 6.84
CA PRO A 122 -5.92 20.97 6.04
C PRO A 122 -6.22 20.42 4.65
N ALA A 123 -7.36 20.79 4.07
CA ALA A 123 -7.77 20.34 2.73
C ALA A 123 -6.74 20.62 1.61
N TRP A 124 -5.94 21.69 1.74
CA TRP A 124 -4.88 22.02 0.79
C TRP A 124 -3.62 21.14 0.93
N ALA A 125 -3.45 20.46 2.07
CA ALA A 125 -2.36 19.52 2.34
C ALA A 125 -2.76 18.04 2.13
N GLU A 126 -4.06 17.73 2.05
CA GLU A 126 -4.57 16.36 1.82
C GLU A 126 -3.95 15.65 0.59
N PRO A 127 -3.71 16.33 -0.56
CA PRO A 127 -3.03 15.68 -1.68
C PRO A 127 -1.61 15.21 -1.34
N TYR A 128 -0.85 16.02 -0.59
CA TYR A 128 0.51 15.66 -0.19
C TYR A 128 0.52 14.48 0.78
N ASP A 129 -0.33 14.52 1.82
CA ASP A 129 -0.50 13.40 2.77
C ASP A 129 -0.88 12.10 2.04
N THR A 130 -1.83 12.19 1.11
CA THR A 130 -2.28 11.02 0.35
C THR A 130 -1.21 10.46 -0.57
N GLU A 131 -0.53 11.29 -1.37
CA GLU A 131 0.47 10.81 -2.33
C GLU A 131 1.73 10.26 -1.62
N THR A 132 2.14 10.87 -0.52
CA THR A 132 3.24 10.34 0.31
C THR A 132 2.86 9.02 0.98
N ALA A 133 1.63 8.87 1.50
CA ALA A 133 1.15 7.60 2.04
C ALA A 133 1.05 6.49 0.98
N ARG A 134 0.62 6.84 -0.25
CA ARG A 134 0.58 5.91 -1.38
C ARG A 134 1.97 5.47 -1.83
N LEU A 135 2.93 6.40 -1.88
CA LEU A 135 4.33 6.06 -2.14
C LEU A 135 4.91 5.20 -1.01
N ASP A 136 4.66 5.53 0.27
CA ASP A 136 5.12 4.73 1.41
C ASP A 136 4.60 3.29 1.34
N ALA A 137 3.33 3.08 0.98
CA ALA A 137 2.76 1.75 0.78
C ALA A 137 3.44 0.97 -0.35
N LEU A 138 3.80 1.64 -1.46
CA LEU A 138 4.60 1.04 -2.52
C LEU A 138 5.98 0.63 -1.98
N LEU A 139 6.70 1.53 -1.30
CA LEU A 139 8.06 1.30 -0.81
C LEU A 139 8.12 0.16 0.21
N GLN A 140 7.11 0.03 1.08
CA GLN A 140 7.00 -1.07 2.04
C GLN A 140 6.87 -2.45 1.37
N SER A 141 6.38 -2.51 0.13
CA SER A 141 6.24 -3.76 -0.62
C SER A 141 7.50 -4.20 -1.36
N LEU A 142 8.52 -3.34 -1.44
CA LEU A 142 9.74 -3.60 -2.20
C LEU A 142 10.69 -4.57 -1.48
N ALA A 143 11.30 -5.46 -2.25
CA ALA A 143 12.44 -6.23 -1.78
C ALA A 143 13.72 -5.37 -1.79
N ASP A 144 14.75 -5.79 -1.04
CA ASP A 144 15.99 -5.00 -0.92
C ASP A 144 16.69 -4.74 -2.28
N ALA A 145 16.60 -5.68 -3.22
CA ALA A 145 17.17 -5.51 -4.56
C ALA A 145 16.44 -4.43 -5.38
N ASP A 146 15.14 -4.23 -5.16
CA ASP A 146 14.32 -3.29 -5.93
C ASP A 146 14.71 -1.83 -5.64
N TRP A 147 15.29 -1.56 -4.47
CA TRP A 147 15.82 -0.23 -4.12
C TRP A 147 16.93 0.25 -5.07
N HIS A 148 17.59 -0.68 -5.76
CA HIS A 148 18.63 -0.40 -6.75
C HIS A 148 18.13 -0.50 -8.20
N ALA A 149 16.84 -0.75 -8.42
CA ALA A 149 16.27 -0.81 -9.75
C ALA A 149 16.45 0.55 -10.47
N PRO A 150 16.86 0.55 -11.75
CA PRO A 150 17.16 1.78 -12.47
C PRO A 150 15.89 2.56 -12.82
N VAL A 151 15.85 3.83 -12.43
CA VAL A 151 14.78 4.78 -12.75
C VAL A 151 15.30 5.83 -13.74
N ARG A 152 14.44 6.27 -14.66
CA ARG A 152 14.75 7.34 -15.62
C ARG A 152 13.79 8.51 -15.40
N LEU A 153 14.29 9.55 -14.76
CA LEU A 153 13.58 10.81 -14.58
C LEU A 153 13.64 11.62 -15.88
N ARG A 154 12.55 12.30 -16.25
CA ARG A 154 12.43 13.10 -17.49
C ARG A 154 11.71 14.40 -17.21
N TRP A 155 12.23 15.50 -17.73
CA TRP A 155 11.63 16.82 -17.61
C TRP A 155 12.02 17.71 -18.79
N TRP A 156 11.51 18.94 -18.82
CA TRP A 156 11.75 19.90 -19.89
C TRP A 156 12.66 21.05 -19.43
N THR A 157 13.62 21.45 -20.26
CA THR A 157 14.46 22.64 -20.10
C THR A 157 14.32 23.56 -21.31
N PRO A 158 14.83 24.81 -21.30
CA PRO A 158 14.78 25.68 -22.47
C PRO A 158 15.46 25.05 -23.70
N GLU A 159 16.45 24.18 -23.49
CA GLU A 159 17.19 23.46 -24.53
C GLU A 159 16.45 22.21 -25.05
N GLY A 160 15.37 21.78 -24.39
CA GLY A 160 14.52 20.66 -24.80
C GLY A 160 14.29 19.61 -23.71
N PRO A 161 13.79 18.42 -24.06
CA PRO A 161 13.54 17.36 -23.10
C PRO A 161 14.88 16.77 -22.62
N THR A 162 15.07 16.77 -21.31
CA THR A 162 16.23 16.18 -20.65
C THR A 162 15.82 15.01 -19.76
N GLY A 163 16.81 14.31 -19.19
CA GLY A 163 16.54 13.28 -18.21
C GLY A 163 17.78 12.78 -17.49
N ARG A 164 17.55 12.16 -16.34
CA ARG A 164 18.59 11.63 -15.46
C ARG A 164 18.34 10.17 -15.15
N ARG A 165 19.41 9.38 -15.14
CA ARG A 165 19.40 8.00 -14.64
C ARG A 165 19.67 8.02 -13.14
N THR A 166 18.86 7.28 -12.39
CA THR A 166 19.01 7.12 -10.95
C THR A 166 18.51 5.72 -10.55
N THR A 167 18.35 5.47 -9.25
CA THR A 167 17.72 4.27 -8.69
C THR A 167 16.48 4.64 -7.90
N VAL A 168 15.68 3.65 -7.47
CA VAL A 168 14.55 3.88 -6.54
C VAL A 168 15.02 4.62 -5.28
N ALA A 169 16.11 4.16 -4.65
CA ALA A 169 16.70 4.86 -3.52
C ALA A 169 17.13 6.30 -3.85
N GLY A 170 17.66 6.52 -5.06
CA GLY A 170 18.03 7.87 -5.51
C GLY A 170 16.84 8.79 -5.73
N VAL A 171 15.66 8.27 -6.10
CA VAL A 171 14.41 9.04 -6.15
C VAL A 171 13.96 9.44 -4.74
N ILE A 172 14.06 8.54 -3.76
CA ILE A 172 13.71 8.86 -2.37
C ILE A 172 14.67 9.89 -1.77
N ALA A 173 15.98 9.76 -2.04
CA ALA A 173 16.97 10.77 -1.68
C ALA A 173 16.65 12.15 -2.31
N HIS A 174 16.21 12.17 -3.56
CA HIS A 174 15.77 13.39 -4.24
C HIS A 174 14.54 14.01 -3.57
N LEU A 175 13.49 13.23 -3.31
CA LEU A 175 12.29 13.71 -2.63
C LEU A 175 12.61 14.27 -1.24
N LEU A 176 13.39 13.54 -0.44
CA LEU A 176 13.86 13.99 0.87
C LEU A 176 14.64 15.32 0.79
N ALA A 177 15.57 15.43 -0.17
CA ALA A 177 16.33 16.65 -0.37
C ALA A 177 15.41 17.83 -0.68
N VAL A 178 14.50 17.70 -1.64
CA VAL A 178 13.65 18.81 -2.11
C VAL A 178 12.55 19.16 -1.10
N ASP A 179 11.93 18.18 -0.45
CA ASP A 179 10.95 18.41 0.63
C ASP A 179 11.59 19.15 1.82
N GLY A 180 12.91 19.07 1.95
CA GLY A 180 13.70 19.88 2.87
C GLY A 180 13.58 21.40 2.66
N LEU A 181 13.23 21.87 1.45
CA LEU A 181 12.91 23.29 1.21
C LEU A 181 11.69 23.72 2.04
N VAL A 182 10.65 22.88 2.06
CA VAL A 182 9.43 23.12 2.83
C VAL A 182 9.73 22.98 4.31
N ALA A 183 10.51 21.96 4.70
CA ALA A 183 10.90 21.74 6.09
C ALA A 183 11.60 22.99 6.67
N ALA A 184 12.61 23.51 5.96
CA ALA A 184 13.34 24.70 6.34
C ALA A 184 12.43 25.94 6.44
N ALA A 185 11.53 26.15 5.46
CA ALA A 185 10.60 27.27 5.47
C ALA A 185 9.59 27.22 6.64
N THR A 186 9.27 26.03 7.14
CA THR A 186 8.37 25.81 8.29
C THR A 186 9.10 25.67 9.63
N GLY A 187 10.43 25.83 9.66
CA GLY A 187 11.23 25.70 10.89
C GLY A 187 11.46 24.26 11.36
N LEU A 188 11.22 23.27 10.50
CA LEU A 188 11.59 21.87 10.75
C LEU A 188 13.07 21.64 10.42
N PRO A 189 13.69 20.56 10.96
CA PRO A 189 15.06 20.21 10.62
C PRO A 189 15.26 20.01 9.11
N ASP A 190 16.32 20.61 8.58
CA ASP A 190 16.75 20.41 7.20
C ASP A 190 17.52 19.07 7.09
N PRO A 191 17.21 18.19 6.12
CA PRO A 191 17.91 16.91 5.93
C PRO A 191 19.40 17.04 5.54
N LEU A 192 19.84 18.21 5.03
CA LEU A 192 21.26 18.51 4.84
C LEU A 192 21.94 18.98 6.15
N GLY A 193 21.19 19.18 7.23
CA GLY A 193 21.73 19.56 8.53
C GLY A 193 22.52 20.86 8.49
N ALA A 194 23.68 20.88 9.15
CA ALA A 194 24.55 22.05 9.20
C ALA A 194 25.14 22.45 7.83
N ASP A 195 25.17 21.52 6.87
CA ASP A 195 25.66 21.75 5.51
C ASP A 195 24.57 22.27 4.56
N ALA A 196 23.37 22.53 5.08
CA ALA A 196 22.28 23.10 4.32
C ALA A 196 22.71 24.43 3.67
N PRO A 197 22.45 24.62 2.35
CA PRO A 197 22.76 25.88 1.71
C PRO A 197 21.97 27.03 2.32
N GLY A 198 22.55 28.23 2.30
CA GLY A 198 21.76 29.45 2.45
C GLY A 198 20.68 29.53 1.36
N MET A 199 19.43 29.63 1.78
CA MET A 199 18.29 29.77 0.86
C MET A 199 18.30 31.16 0.19
N PRO A 200 17.83 31.29 -1.06
CA PRO A 200 17.14 30.28 -1.87
C PRO A 200 18.10 29.43 -2.73
N VAL A 201 17.80 28.13 -2.88
CA VAL A 201 18.55 27.20 -3.75
C VAL A 201 17.59 26.40 -4.64
N PRO A 202 17.91 26.18 -5.93
CA PRO A 202 17.09 25.35 -6.81
C PRO A 202 16.99 23.88 -6.33
N PRO A 203 15.87 23.19 -6.55
CA PRO A 203 15.68 21.78 -6.20
C PRO A 203 16.78 20.84 -6.71
N GLU A 204 17.28 21.06 -7.94
CA GLU A 204 18.31 20.24 -8.57
C GLU A 204 19.64 20.37 -7.83
N GLU A 205 20.08 21.60 -7.58
CA GLU A 205 21.32 21.87 -6.85
C GLU A 205 21.27 21.28 -5.44
N ARG A 206 20.12 21.42 -4.76
CA ARG A 206 19.89 20.85 -3.44
C ARG A 206 19.98 19.33 -3.44
N THR A 207 19.44 18.68 -4.48
CA THR A 207 19.58 17.24 -4.67
C THR A 207 21.03 16.82 -4.85
N GLU A 208 21.80 17.51 -5.68
CA GLU A 208 23.22 17.18 -5.87
C GLU A 208 24.04 17.36 -4.59
N ARG A 209 23.77 18.42 -3.81
CA ARG A 209 24.41 18.62 -2.51
C ARG A 209 24.09 17.49 -1.53
N TYR A 210 22.82 17.07 -1.47
CA TYR A 210 22.41 15.95 -0.62
C TYR A 210 23.12 14.65 -1.02
N LEU A 211 23.15 14.35 -2.33
CA LEU A 211 23.85 13.16 -2.84
C LEU A 211 25.36 13.21 -2.62
N ALA A 212 25.98 14.40 -2.70
CA ALA A 212 27.39 14.59 -2.40
C ALA A 212 27.68 14.38 -0.91
N ALA A 213 26.82 14.89 -0.03
CA ALA A 213 26.94 14.75 1.42
C ALA A 213 26.80 13.29 1.88
N LEU A 214 25.96 12.48 1.21
CA LEU A 214 25.87 11.04 1.48
C LEU A 214 27.21 10.32 1.27
N GLY A 215 28.07 10.79 0.36
CA GLY A 215 29.38 10.20 0.07
C GLY A 215 29.34 8.79 -0.55
N ALA A 216 28.16 8.21 -0.70
CA ALA A 216 27.91 6.88 -1.24
C ALA A 216 26.56 6.85 -1.99
N PRO A 217 26.34 5.86 -2.88
CA PRO A 217 25.05 5.71 -3.54
C PRO A 217 23.91 5.54 -2.53
N PRO A 218 22.76 6.23 -2.70
CA PRO A 218 21.59 6.07 -1.85
C PRO A 218 21.13 4.62 -1.75
N THR A 219 20.60 4.25 -0.59
CA THR A 219 20.07 2.90 -0.31
C THR A 219 18.68 2.97 0.30
N ARG A 220 18.12 1.82 0.70
CA ARG A 220 16.88 1.76 1.49
C ARG A 220 16.92 2.61 2.77
N ALA A 221 18.12 2.94 3.28
CA ALA A 221 18.28 3.77 4.46
C ALA A 221 17.58 5.14 4.36
N GLU A 222 17.42 5.69 3.14
CA GLU A 222 16.75 6.98 2.92
C GLU A 222 15.23 6.94 3.16
N HIS A 223 14.63 5.76 3.22
CA HIS A 223 13.18 5.59 3.41
C HIS A 223 12.71 6.15 4.76
N ALA A 224 13.42 5.84 5.85
CA ALA A 224 12.99 6.24 7.18
C ALA A 224 13.06 7.77 7.39
N PRO A 225 14.17 8.46 7.05
CA PRO A 225 14.23 9.93 7.14
C PRO A 225 13.21 10.63 6.25
N TRP A 226 13.02 10.14 5.01
CA TRP A 226 11.98 10.67 4.12
C TRP A 226 10.59 10.55 4.76
N ARG A 227 10.24 9.36 5.25
CA ARG A 227 8.93 9.10 5.88
C ARG A 227 8.71 9.93 7.15
N GLU A 228 9.75 10.15 7.94
CA GLU A 228 9.67 11.00 9.12
C GLU A 228 9.42 12.47 8.74
N GLN A 229 10.14 12.96 7.73
CA GLN A 229 9.98 14.32 7.22
C GLN A 229 8.57 14.56 6.66
N THR A 230 8.03 13.65 5.84
CA THR A 230 6.69 13.82 5.27
C THR A 230 5.62 13.90 6.36
N HIS A 231 5.71 13.06 7.39
CA HIS A 231 4.82 13.12 8.55
C HIS A 231 4.99 14.41 9.38
N ALA A 232 6.21 14.92 9.50
CA ALA A 232 6.47 16.18 10.20
C ALA A 232 5.87 17.37 9.44
N LEU A 233 6.00 17.39 8.11
CA LEU A 233 5.43 18.41 7.23
C LEU A 233 3.89 18.43 7.31
N VAL A 234 3.24 17.27 7.18
CA VAL A 234 1.77 17.16 7.28
C VAL A 234 1.27 17.62 8.64
N ARG A 235 1.95 17.20 9.72
CA ARG A 235 1.59 17.62 11.08
C ARG A 235 1.74 19.12 11.27
N THR A 236 2.83 19.70 10.76
CA THR A 236 3.12 21.14 10.87
C THR A 236 2.10 21.97 10.11
N ALA A 237 1.67 21.51 8.93
CA ALA A 237 0.60 22.15 8.15
C ALA A 237 -0.74 22.21 8.91
N GLY A 238 -1.03 21.22 9.76
CA GLY A 238 -2.27 21.16 10.56
C GLY A 238 -2.23 21.92 11.88
N LEU A 239 -1.08 22.48 12.28
CA LEU A 239 -1.01 23.31 13.49
C LEU A 239 -1.73 24.65 13.25
N PRO A 240 -2.57 25.09 14.20
CA PRO A 240 -3.17 26.41 14.13
C PRO A 240 -2.10 27.48 14.27
N ASP A 241 -2.26 28.57 13.53
CA ASP A 241 -1.33 29.69 13.55
C ASP A 241 -1.30 30.39 14.91
N GLY A 242 -0.13 30.94 15.25
CA GLY A 242 -0.07 32.07 16.18
C GLY A 242 -0.82 33.28 15.61
N GLU A 243 -1.00 34.34 16.41
CA GLU A 243 -1.99 35.42 16.20
C GLU A 243 -1.97 36.17 14.85
N ASP A 244 -1.02 35.91 13.94
CA ASP A 244 -0.91 36.56 12.63
C ASP A 244 -0.98 35.55 11.45
N GLY A 245 -2.20 35.12 11.10
CA GLY A 245 -2.58 34.74 9.74
C GLY A 245 -1.87 33.58 9.01
N GLY A 246 -2.48 32.40 9.04
CA GLY A 246 -2.51 31.41 7.96
C GLY A 246 -1.18 30.71 7.60
N SER A 247 -0.88 29.55 8.17
CA SER A 247 0.34 28.74 7.91
C SER A 247 0.55 28.50 6.42
N GLY A 248 -0.55 28.34 5.68
CA GLY A 248 -0.57 28.17 4.23
C GLY A 248 -0.02 29.36 3.42
N GLY A 249 0.22 30.52 4.04
CA GLY A 249 0.78 31.72 3.43
C GLY A 249 2.31 31.82 3.49
N THR A 250 2.97 31.06 4.36
CA THR A 250 4.43 31.11 4.54
C THR A 250 5.16 30.90 3.22
N PRO A 251 6.06 31.81 2.79
CA PRO A 251 6.76 31.68 1.53
C PRO A 251 7.81 30.55 1.59
N VAL A 252 7.75 29.64 0.63
CA VAL A 252 8.72 28.57 0.41
C VAL A 252 9.58 28.95 -0.80
N PRO A 253 10.90 29.18 -0.63
CA PRO A 253 11.78 29.54 -1.74
C PRO A 253 12.19 28.30 -2.57
N TYR A 254 12.07 28.39 -3.89
CA TYR A 254 12.47 27.34 -4.85
C TYR A 254 13.65 27.77 -5.73
N GLY A 255 14.51 28.66 -5.21
CA GLY A 255 15.54 29.31 -6.03
C GLY A 255 15.01 30.59 -6.68
N GLY A 256 14.67 30.51 -7.97
CA GLY A 256 14.27 31.68 -8.78
C GLY A 256 12.84 32.20 -8.53
N PHE A 257 12.04 31.51 -7.73
CA PHE A 257 10.68 31.89 -7.38
C PHE A 257 10.32 31.40 -5.96
N SER A 258 9.14 31.78 -5.47
CA SER A 258 8.62 31.28 -4.19
C SER A 258 7.13 30.96 -4.32
N LEU A 259 6.71 29.92 -3.60
CA LEU A 259 5.31 29.52 -3.49
C LEU A 259 4.85 29.72 -2.05
N PRO A 260 3.60 30.14 -1.79
CA PRO A 260 3.05 30.04 -0.46
C PRO A 260 2.96 28.55 -0.06
N LEU A 261 3.11 28.22 1.23
CA LEU A 261 3.18 26.85 1.75
C LEU A 261 2.07 25.94 1.20
N ARG A 262 0.85 26.48 1.06
CA ARG A 262 -0.28 25.74 0.48
C ARG A 262 -0.03 25.27 -0.96
N ASP A 263 0.60 26.11 -1.77
CA ASP A 263 0.92 25.82 -3.17
C ASP A 263 2.19 24.97 -3.24
N ALA A 264 3.13 25.18 -2.33
CA ALA A 264 4.32 24.34 -2.20
C ALA A 264 3.95 22.88 -1.88
N LEU A 265 3.04 22.60 -0.93
CA LEU A 265 2.61 21.23 -0.65
C LEU A 265 1.83 20.60 -1.81
N LEU A 266 1.06 21.39 -2.58
CA LEU A 266 0.43 20.88 -3.81
C LEU A 266 1.48 20.54 -4.88
N GLU A 267 2.52 21.36 -5.04
CA GLU A 267 3.66 21.05 -5.92
C GLU A 267 4.40 19.80 -5.44
N ARG A 268 4.69 19.66 -4.14
CA ARG A 268 5.29 18.45 -3.57
C ARG A 268 4.43 17.21 -3.79
N ALA A 269 3.11 17.34 -3.72
CA ALA A 269 2.18 16.24 -3.99
C ALA A 269 2.25 15.78 -5.45
N PHE A 270 2.34 16.72 -6.40
CA PHE A 270 2.53 16.42 -7.81
C PHE A 270 3.86 15.69 -8.05
N GLU A 271 4.98 16.22 -7.53
CA GLU A 271 6.29 15.59 -7.67
C GLU A 271 6.33 14.19 -7.04
N THR A 272 5.72 14.03 -5.86
CA THR A 272 5.61 12.72 -5.21
C THR A 272 4.82 11.72 -6.06
N TRP A 273 3.70 12.15 -6.66
CA TRP A 273 2.92 11.29 -7.56
C TRP A 273 3.72 10.88 -8.80
N ILE A 274 4.37 11.83 -9.48
CA ILE A 274 5.16 11.55 -10.69
C ILE A 274 6.31 10.60 -10.37
N HIS A 275 7.02 10.83 -9.28
CA HIS A 275 8.12 9.97 -8.87
C HIS A 275 7.67 8.60 -8.36
N ALA A 276 6.51 8.50 -7.71
CA ALA A 276 5.91 7.22 -7.39
C ALA A 276 5.54 6.44 -8.66
N TRP A 277 5.06 7.12 -9.69
CA TRP A 277 4.81 6.51 -11.00
C TRP A 277 6.10 6.03 -11.68
N ASP A 278 7.17 6.82 -11.62
CA ASP A 278 8.48 6.45 -12.16
C ASP A 278 9.04 5.19 -11.47
N ILE A 279 8.95 5.13 -10.14
CA ILE A 279 9.34 3.96 -9.34
C ILE A 279 8.47 2.77 -9.71
N ALA A 280 7.14 2.93 -9.68
CA ALA A 280 6.19 1.86 -9.99
C ALA A 280 6.44 1.27 -11.37
N THR A 281 6.74 2.12 -12.35
CA THR A 281 7.12 1.69 -13.71
C THR A 281 8.41 0.87 -13.69
N ALA A 282 9.44 1.31 -12.95
CA ALA A 282 10.72 0.62 -12.86
C ALA A 282 10.63 -0.77 -12.21
N VAL A 283 9.73 -0.93 -11.22
CA VAL A 283 9.54 -2.20 -10.48
C VAL A 283 8.31 -3.00 -10.92
N SER A 284 7.62 -2.56 -11.99
CA SER A 284 6.37 -3.19 -12.49
C SER A 284 5.25 -3.29 -11.44
N TYR A 285 5.12 -2.26 -10.59
CA TYR A 285 4.06 -2.14 -9.59
C TYR A 285 2.80 -1.47 -10.18
N PRO A 286 1.58 -1.96 -9.90
CA PRO A 286 0.36 -1.31 -10.35
C PRO A 286 0.11 0.00 -9.58
N TYR A 287 0.19 1.14 -10.27
CA TYR A 287 0.00 2.45 -9.65
C TYR A 287 -0.99 3.29 -10.45
N ALA A 288 -2.04 3.79 -9.77
CA ALA A 288 -3.11 4.58 -10.39
C ALA A 288 -2.82 6.08 -10.35
N ALA A 289 -3.59 6.87 -11.10
CA ALA A 289 -3.60 8.33 -10.95
C ALA A 289 -4.21 8.73 -9.58
N PRO A 290 -3.92 9.95 -9.08
CA PRO A 290 -4.55 10.51 -7.89
C PRO A 290 -6.07 10.59 -8.02
N ALA A 291 -6.74 10.68 -6.87
CA ALA A 291 -8.19 10.86 -6.83
C ALA A 291 -8.60 12.15 -7.57
N GLY A 292 -9.75 12.11 -8.26
CA GLY A 292 -10.25 13.23 -9.05
C GLY A 292 -10.27 14.59 -8.32
N PRO A 293 -10.72 14.66 -7.06
CA PRO A 293 -10.64 15.90 -6.28
C PRO A 293 -9.22 16.44 -6.09
N HIS A 294 -8.23 15.57 -5.87
CA HIS A 294 -6.82 15.96 -5.74
C HIS A 294 -6.25 16.40 -7.08
N LEU A 295 -6.50 15.65 -8.16
CA LEU A 295 -6.09 16.02 -9.52
C LEU A 295 -6.56 17.43 -9.90
N ARG A 296 -7.80 17.80 -9.53
CA ARG A 296 -8.32 19.15 -9.77
C ARG A 296 -7.48 20.24 -9.09
N LEU A 297 -7.00 20.01 -7.87
CA LEU A 297 -6.14 20.96 -7.15
C LEU A 297 -4.75 21.06 -7.79
N LEU A 298 -4.18 19.93 -8.22
CA LEU A 298 -2.89 19.90 -8.91
C LEU A 298 -2.96 20.63 -10.26
N ILE A 299 -4.04 20.40 -11.03
CA ILE A 299 -4.27 21.06 -12.31
C ILE A 299 -4.52 22.56 -12.10
N ASP A 300 -5.29 22.96 -11.09
CA ASP A 300 -5.48 24.38 -10.76
C ASP A 300 -4.14 25.07 -10.52
N LEU A 301 -3.28 24.51 -9.66
CA LEU A 301 -1.94 25.04 -9.42
C LEU A 301 -1.15 25.14 -10.73
N ALA A 302 -1.08 24.06 -11.51
CA ALA A 302 -0.35 24.06 -12.77
C ALA A 302 -0.82 25.19 -13.71
N THR A 303 -2.14 25.40 -13.83
CA THR A 303 -2.70 26.47 -14.67
C THR A 303 -2.35 27.87 -14.16
N ARG A 304 -2.27 28.07 -12.83
CA ARG A 304 -1.82 29.34 -12.23
C ARG A 304 -0.33 29.62 -12.47
N LEU A 305 0.49 28.58 -12.63
CA LEU A 305 1.92 28.71 -12.89
C LEU A 305 2.27 28.93 -14.37
N VAL A 306 1.37 28.58 -15.31
CA VAL A 306 1.60 28.73 -16.76
C VAL A 306 2.15 30.10 -17.18
N PRO A 307 1.63 31.25 -16.73
CA PRO A 307 2.16 32.55 -17.15
C PRO A 307 3.63 32.75 -16.75
N GLN A 308 4.00 32.29 -15.56
CA GLN A 308 5.38 32.38 -15.05
C GLN A 308 6.30 31.42 -15.82
N THR A 309 5.82 30.21 -16.11
CA THR A 309 6.54 29.25 -16.97
C THR A 309 6.73 29.82 -18.38
N LEU A 310 5.72 30.42 -19.00
CA LEU A 310 5.87 31.01 -20.34
C LEU A 310 6.85 32.20 -20.36
N ALA A 311 6.94 32.96 -19.26
CA ALA A 311 7.95 34.01 -19.13
C ALA A 311 9.38 33.46 -18.99
N ALA A 312 9.54 32.34 -18.27
CA ALA A 312 10.83 31.66 -18.11
C ALA A 312 11.24 30.83 -19.34
N PHE A 313 10.26 30.38 -20.12
CA PHE A 313 10.41 29.58 -21.33
C PHE A 313 9.70 30.29 -22.50
N PRO A 314 10.21 31.46 -22.95
CA PRO A 314 9.59 32.16 -24.06
C PRO A 314 9.56 31.24 -25.29
N PRO A 315 8.47 31.24 -26.07
CA PRO A 315 8.41 30.45 -27.30
C PRO A 315 9.57 30.88 -28.21
N PRO A 316 10.22 29.94 -28.92
CA PRO A 316 11.27 30.30 -29.86
C PRO A 316 10.72 31.33 -30.85
N ASP A 317 11.50 32.36 -31.17
CA ASP A 317 11.08 33.48 -32.02
C ASP A 317 10.30 32.98 -33.25
N ALA A 318 9.02 33.33 -33.31
CA ALA A 318 8.08 32.88 -34.34
C ALA A 318 8.47 33.32 -35.77
N GLU A 319 9.53 34.11 -35.93
CA GLU A 319 9.97 34.64 -37.22
C GLU A 319 10.71 33.62 -38.11
N THR A 320 11.30 32.57 -37.55
CA THR A 320 12.15 31.64 -38.32
C THR A 320 11.38 30.58 -39.15
N PRO A 321 10.26 30.00 -38.69
CA PRO A 321 9.51 29.01 -39.48
C PRO A 321 8.67 29.63 -40.61
N LEU A 322 8.13 30.84 -40.40
CA LEU A 322 7.23 31.49 -41.37
C LEU A 322 7.98 32.06 -42.58
N ARG A 323 9.23 32.50 -42.44
CA ARG A 323 10.06 32.91 -43.59
C ARG A 323 10.38 31.72 -44.50
N ARG A 324 10.79 30.58 -43.93
CA ARG A 324 11.06 29.35 -44.72
C ARG A 324 9.83 28.79 -45.44
N ALA A 325 8.62 28.99 -44.90
CA ALA A 325 7.37 28.59 -45.57
C ALA A 325 6.90 29.57 -46.66
N ARG A 326 7.36 30.84 -46.62
CA ARG A 326 7.13 31.84 -47.66
C ARG A 326 8.09 31.71 -48.84
N ASP A 327 9.32 31.27 -48.58
CA ASP A 327 10.37 31.13 -49.60
C ASP A 327 10.42 29.73 -50.25
N ALA A 328 9.50 28.83 -49.90
CA ALA A 328 9.40 27.52 -50.53
C ALA A 328 8.82 27.63 -51.96
N PRO A 329 9.49 27.07 -52.99
CA PRO A 329 9.00 27.13 -54.36
C PRO A 329 7.64 26.43 -54.51
N PRO A 330 6.81 26.79 -55.52
CA PRO A 330 5.39 26.45 -55.58
C PRO A 330 5.04 24.96 -55.67
N GLY A 331 6.02 24.05 -55.82
CA GLY A 331 5.81 22.62 -56.02
C GLY A 331 5.42 21.81 -54.78
N ASP A 332 5.78 22.26 -53.56
CA ASP A 332 5.65 21.44 -52.35
C ASP A 332 4.30 21.58 -51.63
N ARG A 333 3.45 22.52 -52.05
CA ARG A 333 2.12 22.74 -51.44
C ARG A 333 1.10 21.69 -51.88
N GLU A 334 1.28 21.10 -53.07
CA GLU A 334 0.35 20.10 -53.60
C GLU A 334 0.66 18.67 -53.13
N ALA A 335 1.94 18.32 -52.96
CA ALA A 335 2.35 17.03 -52.41
C ALA A 335 1.85 16.81 -50.97
N ARG A 336 1.83 17.86 -50.15
CA ARG A 336 1.34 17.81 -48.75
C ARG A 336 -0.18 17.66 -48.65
N ARG A 337 -0.96 18.18 -49.62
CA ARG A 337 -2.42 18.00 -49.65
C ARG A 337 -2.80 16.57 -50.05
N ARG A 338 -2.05 15.93 -50.96
CA ARG A 338 -2.30 14.54 -51.38
C ARG A 338 -1.94 13.51 -50.29
N GLY A 339 -0.85 13.72 -49.54
CA GLY A 339 -0.47 12.84 -48.44
C GLY A 339 -1.42 12.82 -47.24
N LEU A 340 -2.22 13.89 -47.04
CA LEU A 340 -3.21 13.97 -45.96
C LEU A 340 -4.56 13.35 -46.34
N ALA A 341 -4.89 13.29 -47.64
CA ALA A 341 -6.11 12.67 -48.15
C ALA A 341 -6.04 11.13 -48.16
N ASP A 342 -4.86 10.57 -48.41
CA ASP A 342 -4.66 9.10 -48.48
C ASP A 342 -4.71 8.43 -47.09
N ARG A 343 -4.47 9.18 -46.01
CA ARG A 343 -4.59 8.70 -44.62
C ARG A 343 -6.02 8.70 -44.06
N ARG A 344 -7.02 9.14 -44.83
CA ARG A 344 -8.43 9.25 -44.40
C ARG A 344 -9.39 8.31 -45.14
N ARG A 345 -8.92 7.16 -45.64
CA ARG A 345 -9.83 6.06 -46.02
C ARG A 345 -9.97 5.07 -44.87
N PRO A 346 -11.20 4.81 -44.36
CA PRO A 346 -11.44 3.75 -43.40
C PRO A 346 -11.52 2.41 -44.14
N GLU A 347 -10.66 1.46 -43.82
CA GLU A 347 -10.81 0.08 -44.29
C GLU A 347 -12.03 -0.56 -43.63
N GLY A 348 -12.89 -1.13 -44.47
CA GLY A 348 -14.21 -1.63 -44.14
C GLY A 348 -14.20 -2.94 -43.35
N ARG A 349 -15.30 -3.12 -42.61
CA ARG A 349 -15.74 -4.37 -41.98
C ARG A 349 -15.75 -5.53 -42.98
N GLU A 350 -15.08 -6.63 -42.64
CA GLU A 350 -15.44 -7.96 -43.16
C GLU A 350 -15.89 -8.89 -42.04
N ARG A 351 -16.96 -9.64 -42.35
CA ARG A 351 -17.71 -10.52 -41.47
C ARG A 351 -17.14 -11.94 -41.50
N GLY A 352 -17.10 -12.57 -40.32
CA GLY A 352 -17.21 -14.01 -39.96
C GLY A 352 -16.82 -15.15 -40.94
N GLY A 353 -15.96 -16.06 -40.46
CA GLY A 353 -15.79 -17.45 -40.94
C GLY A 353 -14.70 -18.21 -40.16
N PRO A 354 -14.79 -19.55 -39.95
CA PRO A 354 -14.36 -20.21 -38.71
C PRO A 354 -12.88 -20.61 -38.65
N VAL A 355 -12.28 -20.52 -37.45
CA VAL A 355 -10.90 -20.92 -37.16
C VAL A 355 -10.83 -22.43 -36.89
N ARG A 356 -10.31 -23.20 -37.86
CA ARG A 356 -9.81 -24.56 -37.62
C ARG A 356 -8.44 -24.52 -36.94
N GLY A 357 -8.33 -25.26 -35.85
CA GLY A 357 -7.16 -25.29 -34.98
C GLY A 357 -5.87 -25.75 -35.65
N ARG A 358 -4.77 -25.09 -35.27
CA ARG A 358 -3.42 -25.65 -35.33
C ARG A 358 -2.77 -25.51 -33.97
N ARG A 359 -2.58 -26.66 -33.32
CA ARG A 359 -1.81 -26.82 -32.08
C ARG A 359 -0.39 -26.29 -32.31
N ARG A 360 0.06 -25.35 -31.49
CA ARG A 360 1.49 -25.00 -31.35
C ARG A 360 2.03 -25.68 -30.09
N SER A 361 3.07 -26.50 -30.28
CA SER A 361 3.80 -27.20 -29.22
C SER A 361 4.61 -26.21 -28.36
N PRO A 362 4.82 -26.47 -27.05
CA PRO A 362 5.59 -25.60 -26.17
C PRO A 362 7.11 -25.84 -26.30
N PRO A 363 7.96 -24.84 -25.99
CA PRO A 363 9.40 -24.99 -26.07
C PRO A 363 9.97 -25.84 -24.91
N ARG A 364 10.91 -26.73 -25.26
CA ARG A 364 11.60 -27.64 -24.34
C ARG A 364 12.57 -26.87 -23.42
N ARG A 365 12.40 -27.03 -22.10
CA ARG A 365 13.37 -26.59 -21.08
C ARG A 365 14.68 -27.38 -21.22
N ARG A 366 15.80 -26.68 -21.47
CA ARG A 366 17.14 -27.27 -21.40
C ARG A 366 17.58 -27.38 -19.94
N ARG A 367 17.83 -28.63 -19.51
CA ARG A 367 18.43 -29.03 -18.24
C ARG A 367 19.93 -28.71 -18.32
N VAL A 368 20.44 -27.82 -17.47
CA VAL A 368 21.90 -27.63 -17.31
C VAL A 368 22.39 -28.64 -16.29
N LEU A 369 23.20 -29.59 -16.76
CA LEU A 369 23.90 -30.57 -15.95
C LEU A 369 25.10 -29.93 -15.26
N ARG A 370 25.18 -30.12 -13.95
CA ARG A 370 26.30 -29.77 -13.08
C ARG A 370 27.42 -30.79 -13.31
N ALA A 371 28.58 -30.36 -13.81
CA ALA A 371 29.78 -31.18 -13.87
C ALA A 371 30.87 -30.52 -13.02
N GLY A 372 31.24 -31.18 -11.93
CA GLY A 372 32.43 -30.83 -11.15
C GLY A 372 33.68 -31.31 -11.86
N ARG A 373 34.76 -30.54 -11.77
CA ARG A 373 36.12 -31.04 -11.89
C ARG A 373 37.01 -30.37 -10.86
N ARG A 374 37.59 -31.22 -10.02
CA ARG A 374 38.78 -30.96 -9.20
C ARG A 374 40.00 -30.99 -10.12
N THR A 375 40.95 -30.10 -9.91
CA THR A 375 42.37 -30.36 -10.20
C THR A 375 43.24 -29.71 -9.12
N SER A 376 44.24 -30.48 -8.71
CA SER A 376 45.18 -30.28 -7.62
C SER A 376 46.28 -29.26 -7.95
N GLY A 377 46.99 -28.77 -6.91
CA GLY A 377 48.06 -27.73 -6.91
C GLY A 377 49.40 -28.09 -7.60
N PRO A 378 50.59 -27.58 -7.18
CA PRO A 378 51.00 -27.23 -5.80
C PRO A 378 51.88 -25.95 -5.64
N GLY A 379 52.28 -25.62 -4.39
CA GLY A 379 53.66 -25.14 -4.13
C GLY A 379 53.86 -23.91 -3.22
N GLY A 380 54.23 -24.17 -1.95
CA GLY A 380 55.15 -23.36 -1.09
C GLY A 380 54.68 -21.98 -0.60
N GLY A 381 54.88 -21.52 0.63
CA GLY A 381 55.61 -22.02 1.79
C GLY A 381 55.90 -20.84 2.72
N ARG A 382 55.54 -21.00 4.00
CA ARG A 382 56.13 -20.41 5.23
C ARG A 382 56.28 -18.87 5.34
N ALA A 383 55.61 -18.26 6.33
CA ALA A 383 56.19 -17.97 7.65
C ALA A 383 55.25 -17.07 8.51
N ARG A 384 55.07 -17.47 9.78
CA ARG A 384 54.59 -16.68 10.94
C ARG A 384 55.82 -16.03 11.61
N PRO A 385 55.74 -14.96 12.44
CA PRO A 385 55.06 -14.93 13.76
C PRO A 385 54.35 -13.58 14.02
N GLY A 386 53.66 -13.29 15.13
CA GLY A 386 53.43 -13.94 16.41
C GLY A 386 52.46 -13.07 17.22
N ARG A 387 51.68 -13.70 18.10
CA ARG A 387 50.81 -13.05 19.10
C ARG A 387 51.61 -12.74 20.37
N GLY A 388 51.22 -11.71 21.12
CA GLY A 388 51.43 -11.65 22.58
C GLY A 388 50.87 -10.39 23.26
N PRO A 389 50.40 -10.44 24.52
CA PRO A 389 49.34 -9.58 25.09
C PRO A 389 49.73 -8.78 26.36
N GLY A 390 48.76 -8.04 26.96
CA GLY A 390 48.77 -7.45 28.32
C GLY A 390 49.37 -6.04 28.40
N ASP A 391 48.97 -5.08 29.25
CA ASP A 391 48.05 -4.98 30.40
C ASP A 391 47.71 -3.47 30.63
N ASP A 392 46.58 -3.21 31.28
CA ASP A 392 46.14 -1.93 31.93
C ASP A 392 46.98 -1.66 33.22
N PRO A 393 46.77 -0.64 34.10
CA PRO A 393 46.14 0.70 34.02
C PRO A 393 47.00 1.82 34.68
N ALA A 394 46.61 3.11 34.60
CA ALA A 394 46.82 4.15 35.66
C ALA A 394 46.30 5.56 35.29
N ARG A 395 45.38 6.10 36.11
CA ARG A 395 45.22 7.54 36.46
C ARG A 395 46.28 7.91 37.54
N PRO A 396 46.53 9.18 37.98
CA PRO A 396 45.63 10.37 38.01
C PRO A 396 46.28 11.78 37.88
N ALA A 397 45.41 12.80 38.03
CA ALA A 397 45.60 14.11 38.69
C ALA A 397 46.22 15.32 37.94
N GLY A 398 45.67 16.50 38.23
CA GLY A 398 46.19 17.84 37.87
C GLY A 398 45.15 18.69 37.11
N ASP A 399 44.14 19.28 37.75
CA ASP A 399 44.16 20.52 38.54
C ASP A 399 43.98 21.79 37.67
N GLY A 400 43.16 22.73 38.15
CA GLY A 400 43.15 24.12 37.68
C GLY A 400 41.87 24.65 37.03
N GLY A 401 41.10 25.42 37.81
CA GLY A 401 40.73 26.78 37.38
C GLY A 401 39.30 27.02 36.91
N ALA A 402 38.46 27.44 37.86
CA ALA A 402 37.25 28.22 37.61
C ALA A 402 37.60 29.71 37.49
N GLU A 403 37.03 30.42 36.52
CA GLU A 403 36.73 31.88 36.49
C GLU A 403 35.70 32.09 35.36
N GLN A 404 34.42 32.35 35.66
CA GLN A 404 33.76 33.65 35.92
C GLN A 404 33.51 34.55 34.70
N GLY A 405 32.22 34.81 34.44
CA GLY A 405 31.67 36.12 34.07
C GLY A 405 31.61 36.49 32.58
N VAL A 406 30.44 36.38 31.95
CA VAL A 406 29.40 37.43 31.76
C VAL A 406 28.20 36.81 31.06
#